data_AF-A0A948Q3J9-F1
#
_entry.id   AF-A0A948Q3J9-F1
#
_cell.length_a   1.000
_cell.length_b   1.000
_cell.length_c   1.000
_cell.angle_alpha   90.00
_cell.angle_beta   90.00
_cell.angle_gamma   90.00
#
_symmetry.space_group_name_H-M   'P 1'
#
loop_
_entity.id
_entity.type
_entity.pdbx_description
1 polymer ?
#
loop_
_entity_poly.entity_id
_entity_poly.type
_entity_poly.pdbx_seq_one_letter_code
_entity_poly.pdbx_strand_id
1 'polypeptide(L)'
;MDSLVGAIDLVDQGRTPIFVSQRTRGDCHRQRVFAATIGSGLTHLQLSHAARPPGAAERSQRARSIIFLAFGLLAASALGAEAPTSVQLVVPENGFISMNVPLTNLRIGSLSTRTTHPYFIQQIQGIWAAVGLNVEVVNPYQFRTKGELLVECRRQDLLQTLASQSTSCGRFGRYGYKHCGRCVPCMVRRAAIRRWGQPDGTAYEFADLNTQRDFDDVRSLAMACLRVQAEGVERWASGAISYAELGNPAPFMETVGRGIDEARSLLESSGVL
;
A
#
# COMPACT_ATOMS: atom_id res chain seq x y z
N MET A 1 6.17 -1.65 -2.22
CA MET A 1 6.26 -2.92 -2.96
C MET A 1 5.15 -2.99 -4.00
N ASP A 2 3.93 -2.63 -3.62
CA ASP A 2 2.77 -2.62 -4.52
C ASP A 2 2.97 -1.66 -5.69
N SER A 3 3.44 -0.44 -5.41
CA SER A 3 3.82 0.53 -6.45
C SER A 3 4.98 0.06 -7.33
N LEU A 4 5.88 -0.79 -6.83
CA LEU A 4 6.96 -1.39 -7.61
C LEU A 4 6.38 -2.42 -8.59
N VAL A 5 5.53 -3.33 -8.10
CA VAL A 5 4.84 -4.33 -8.94
C VAL A 5 3.95 -3.64 -9.98
N GLY A 6 3.18 -2.63 -9.57
CA GLY A 6 2.37 -1.83 -10.49
C GLY A 6 3.19 -1.15 -11.57
N ALA A 7 4.35 -0.57 -11.24
CA ALA A 7 5.24 0.00 -12.24
C ALA A 7 5.78 -1.05 -13.22
N ILE A 8 6.18 -2.22 -12.73
CA ILE A 8 6.65 -3.34 -13.55
C ILE A 8 5.53 -3.79 -14.50
N ASP A 9 4.34 -4.07 -13.97
CA ASP A 9 3.22 -4.59 -14.75
C ASP A 9 2.75 -3.61 -15.83
N LEU A 10 2.71 -2.30 -15.52
CA LEU A 10 2.33 -1.28 -16.49
C LEU A 10 3.31 -1.22 -17.67
N VAL A 11 4.62 -1.23 -17.40
CA VAL A 11 5.65 -1.19 -18.45
C VAL A 11 5.67 -2.49 -19.25
N ASP A 12 5.52 -3.64 -18.58
CA ASP A 12 5.47 -4.95 -19.25
C ASP A 12 4.23 -5.10 -20.15
N GLN A 13 3.13 -4.42 -19.81
CA GLN A 13 1.95 -4.29 -20.69
C GLN A 13 2.18 -3.35 -21.89
N GLY A 14 3.38 -2.80 -22.06
CA GLY A 14 3.70 -1.86 -23.14
C GLY A 14 3.23 -0.43 -22.90
N ARG A 15 2.81 -0.07 -21.68
CA ARG A 15 2.44 1.32 -21.34
C ARG A 15 3.69 2.15 -21.09
N THR A 16 3.57 3.46 -21.30
CA THR A 16 4.62 4.46 -21.09
C THR A 16 4.22 5.46 -19.98
N PRO A 17 4.08 5.00 -18.71
CA PRO A 17 3.65 5.88 -17.63
C PRO A 17 4.68 6.97 -17.30
N ILE A 18 4.21 8.13 -16.85
CA ILE A 18 5.04 9.04 -16.04
C ILE A 18 5.03 8.51 -14.61
N PHE A 19 6.20 8.13 -14.09
CA PHE A 19 6.32 7.77 -12.69
C PHE A 19 6.30 9.03 -11.84
N VAL A 20 5.51 9.03 -10.76
CA VAL A 20 5.42 10.16 -9.83
C VAL A 20 5.78 9.70 -8.43
N SER A 21 6.66 10.43 -7.74
CA SER A 21 7.01 10.12 -6.36
C SER A 21 7.27 11.36 -5.51
N GLN A 22 7.04 11.22 -4.19
CA GLN A 22 7.46 12.24 -3.24
C GLN A 22 8.90 11.99 -2.75
N ARG A 23 9.68 13.07 -2.71
CA ARG A 23 10.99 13.16 -2.05
C ARG A 23 10.83 12.82 -0.57
N THR A 24 11.32 11.65 -0.19
CA THR A 24 11.31 11.16 1.18
C THR A 24 12.75 10.85 1.57
N ARG A 25 13.18 11.36 2.73
CA ARG A 25 14.53 11.08 3.25
C ARG A 25 14.71 9.56 3.36
N GLY A 26 15.83 9.06 2.84
CA GLY A 26 16.15 7.63 2.80
C GLY A 26 15.65 6.85 1.58
N ASP A 27 14.67 7.37 0.82
CA ASP A 27 14.07 6.63 -0.31
C ASP A 27 14.24 7.32 -1.68
N CYS A 28 14.65 8.61 -1.73
CA CYS A 28 14.77 9.35 -2.98
C CYS A 28 15.64 8.65 -4.05
N HIS A 29 16.79 8.12 -3.65
CA HIS A 29 17.70 7.42 -4.57
C HIS A 29 17.07 6.15 -5.11
N ARG A 30 16.47 5.32 -4.24
CA ARG A 30 15.81 4.07 -4.62
C ARG A 30 14.65 4.29 -5.59
N GLN A 31 13.86 5.35 -5.38
CA GLN A 31 12.78 5.71 -6.31
C GLN A 31 13.30 5.98 -7.73
N ARG A 32 14.44 6.67 -7.87
CA ARG A 32 15.05 6.93 -9.19
C ARG A 32 15.62 5.67 -9.80
N VAL A 33 16.29 4.85 -9.00
CA VAL A 33 16.80 3.54 -9.45
C VAL A 33 15.65 2.69 -9.98
N PHE A 34 14.55 2.55 -9.23
CA PHE A 34 13.39 1.79 -9.70
C PHE A 34 12.81 2.35 -11.00
N ALA A 35 12.60 3.65 -11.10
CA ALA A 35 12.09 4.25 -12.33
C ALA A 35 13.01 3.98 -13.53
N ALA A 36 14.32 4.15 -13.37
CA ALA A 36 15.30 3.92 -14.43
C ALA A 36 15.44 2.44 -14.82
N THR A 37 15.38 1.52 -13.84
CA THR A 37 15.49 0.08 -14.10
C THR A 37 14.23 -0.48 -14.74
N ILE A 38 13.03 -0.01 -14.33
CA ILE A 38 11.76 -0.55 -14.82
C ILE A 38 11.41 0.02 -16.19
N GLY A 39 11.44 1.35 -16.32
CA GLY A 39 11.01 2.05 -17.52
C GLY A 39 12.15 2.83 -18.13
N SER A 40 13.20 2.15 -18.60
CA SER A 40 14.35 2.81 -19.23
C SER A 40 13.88 3.85 -20.27
N GLY A 41 14.22 5.12 -20.06
CA GLY A 41 13.80 6.24 -20.92
C GLY A 41 12.44 6.88 -20.58
N LEU A 42 11.67 6.33 -19.64
CA LEU A 42 10.43 6.94 -19.15
C LEU A 42 10.69 8.09 -18.17
N THR A 43 9.77 9.03 -18.14
CA THR A 43 9.85 10.20 -17.26
C THR A 43 9.57 9.81 -15.80
N HIS A 44 10.42 10.26 -14.89
CA HIS A 44 10.20 10.18 -13.44
C HIS A 44 10.13 11.58 -12.82
N LEU A 45 8.95 11.95 -12.34
CA LEU A 45 8.68 13.20 -11.65
C LEU A 45 8.78 13.00 -10.13
N GLN A 46 9.89 13.43 -9.54
CA GLN A 46 10.14 13.34 -8.10
C GLN A 46 9.94 14.71 -7.42
N LEU A 47 8.83 14.90 -6.69
CA LEU A 47 8.39 16.18 -6.12
C LEU A 47 8.56 16.28 -4.61
N SER A 48 8.59 17.50 -4.08
CA SER A 48 8.50 17.78 -2.64
C SER A 48 7.42 18.83 -2.44
N HIS A 49 6.58 18.65 -1.42
CA HIS A 49 5.58 19.68 -1.10
C HIS A 49 6.24 20.95 -0.56
N ALA A 50 7.47 20.83 -0.01
CA ALA A 50 8.28 21.91 0.57
C ALA A 50 7.49 22.91 1.46
N ALA A 51 6.34 22.48 1.99
CA ALA A 51 5.37 23.34 2.63
C ALA A 51 5.78 23.62 4.08
N ARG A 52 5.73 24.89 4.46
CA ARG A 52 5.83 25.34 5.85
C ARG A 52 4.47 25.90 6.25
N PRO A 53 3.64 25.14 6.99
CA PRO A 53 2.34 25.65 7.40
C PRO A 53 2.52 26.85 8.33
N PRO A 54 1.64 27.85 8.26
CA PRO A 54 1.58 28.89 9.29
C PRO A 54 1.16 28.24 10.62
N GLY A 55 1.94 28.44 11.67
CA GLY A 55 1.65 27.91 13.01
C GLY A 55 2.18 26.49 13.27
N ALA A 56 1.54 25.79 14.22
CA ALA A 56 2.00 24.48 14.65
C ALA A 56 1.84 23.44 13.54
N ALA A 57 2.92 22.72 13.21
CA ALA A 57 2.85 21.65 12.23
C ALA A 57 1.99 20.49 12.74
N GLU A 58 1.03 20.06 11.92
CA GLU A 58 0.29 18.81 12.13
C GLU A 58 1.28 17.63 12.11
N ARG A 59 1.39 16.92 13.23
CA ARG A 59 2.39 15.84 13.41
C ARG A 59 1.88 14.50 12.88
N SER A 60 0.57 14.34 12.72
CA SER A 60 -0.02 13.16 12.12
C SER A 60 0.28 13.07 10.62
N GLN A 61 0.08 11.88 10.06
CA GLN A 61 0.29 11.61 8.64
C GLN A 61 -1.03 11.53 7.87
N ARG A 62 -2.12 12.07 8.44
CA ARG A 62 -3.49 11.90 7.94
C ARG A 62 -3.74 12.59 6.59
N ALA A 63 -3.08 13.72 6.34
CA ALA A 63 -3.19 14.46 5.07
C ALA A 63 -2.18 14.02 4.01
N ARG A 64 -1.28 13.07 4.33
CA ARG A 64 -0.17 12.69 3.43
C ARG A 64 -0.67 12.14 2.09
N SER A 65 -1.76 11.36 2.10
CA SER A 65 -2.38 10.81 0.90
C SER A 65 -2.84 11.89 -0.07
N ILE A 66 -3.42 12.99 0.43
CA ILE A 66 -3.90 14.11 -0.39
C ILE A 66 -2.73 14.71 -1.18
N ILE A 67 -1.57 14.88 -0.55
CA ILE A 67 -0.37 15.40 -1.23
C ILE A 67 0.10 14.45 -2.34
N PHE A 68 0.11 13.14 -2.09
CA PHE A 68 0.49 12.16 -3.10
C PHE A 68 -0.47 12.16 -4.30
N LEU A 69 -1.78 12.24 -4.04
CA LEU A 69 -2.80 12.34 -5.08
C LEU A 69 -2.68 13.67 -5.83
N ALA A 70 -2.38 14.78 -5.16
CA ALA A 70 -2.17 16.08 -5.80
C ALA A 70 -0.95 16.08 -6.75
N PHE A 71 0.14 15.39 -6.40
CA PHE A 71 1.27 15.21 -7.32
C PHE A 71 0.92 14.38 -8.54
N GLY A 72 0.18 13.29 -8.34
CA GLY A 72 -0.33 12.47 -9.45
C GLY A 72 -1.26 13.26 -10.35
N LEU A 73 -2.19 14.02 -9.76
CA LEU A 73 -3.13 14.89 -10.45
C LEU A 73 -2.40 15.98 -11.24
N LEU A 74 -1.38 16.62 -10.67
CA LEU A 74 -0.57 17.62 -11.37
C LEU A 74 0.04 17.04 -12.66
N ALA A 75 0.66 15.85 -12.57
CA ALA A 75 1.22 15.18 -13.74
C ALA A 75 0.14 14.75 -14.74
N ALA A 76 -0.96 14.18 -14.26
CA ALA A 76 -2.07 13.72 -15.09
C ALA A 76 -2.78 14.87 -15.81
N SER A 77 -3.00 16.01 -15.15
CA SER A 77 -3.58 17.21 -15.76
C SER A 77 -2.66 17.82 -16.80
N ALA A 78 -1.35 17.80 -16.59
CA ALA A 78 -0.39 18.27 -17.60
C ALA A 78 -0.39 17.38 -18.86
N LEU A 79 -0.54 16.05 -18.69
CA LEU A 79 -0.73 15.11 -19.79
C LEU A 79 -2.09 15.28 -20.49
N GLY A 80 -3.13 15.58 -19.70
CA GLY A 80 -4.52 15.63 -20.16
C GLY A 80 -4.88 16.92 -20.90
N ALA A 81 -4.06 17.97 -20.81
CA ALA A 81 -4.31 19.26 -21.46
C ALA A 81 -4.47 19.14 -23.00
N GLU A 82 -3.87 18.12 -23.61
CA GLU A 82 -3.96 17.83 -25.05
C GLU A 82 -4.67 16.50 -25.36
N ALA A 83 -5.18 15.79 -24.34
CA ALA A 83 -5.73 14.45 -24.53
C ALA A 83 -7.24 14.49 -24.80
N PRO A 84 -7.75 13.72 -25.79
CA PRO A 84 -9.18 13.62 -26.08
C PRO A 84 -9.95 12.77 -25.05
N THR A 85 -9.25 12.07 -24.16
CA THR A 85 -9.82 11.14 -23.16
C THR A 85 -9.24 11.42 -21.77
N SER A 86 -9.94 10.96 -20.73
CA SER A 86 -9.48 11.04 -19.34
C SER A 86 -8.11 10.37 -19.16
N VAL A 87 -7.21 11.04 -18.44
CA VAL A 87 -5.90 10.45 -18.08
C VAL A 87 -6.07 9.57 -16.83
N GLN A 88 -5.51 8.37 -16.87
CA GLN A 88 -5.51 7.47 -15.71
C GLN A 88 -4.36 7.79 -14.75
N LEU A 89 -4.71 8.09 -13.50
CA LEU A 89 -3.80 8.09 -12.37
C LEU A 89 -3.83 6.70 -11.71
N VAL A 90 -2.84 5.87 -12.02
CA VAL A 90 -2.73 4.52 -11.44
C VAL A 90 -2.08 4.61 -10.05
N VAL A 91 -2.78 4.14 -9.02
CA VAL A 91 -2.32 4.12 -7.62
C VAL A 91 -2.34 2.68 -7.10
N PRO A 92 -1.25 1.91 -7.30
CA PRO A 92 -1.22 0.51 -6.92
C PRO A 92 -1.11 0.34 -5.40
N GLU A 93 -2.13 -0.28 -4.78
CA GLU A 93 -2.13 -0.74 -3.38
C GLU A 93 -3.02 -1.97 -3.25
N ASN A 94 -2.54 -3.02 -2.60
CA ASN A 94 -3.30 -4.22 -2.31
C ASN A 94 -4.58 -3.94 -1.49
N GLY A 95 -5.64 -4.70 -1.78
CA GLY A 95 -6.96 -4.56 -1.16
C GLY A 95 -6.96 -4.72 0.37
N PHE A 96 -6.10 -5.59 0.92
CA PHE A 96 -6.04 -5.81 2.36
C PHE A 96 -5.62 -4.53 3.13
N ILE A 97 -4.58 -3.85 2.66
CA ILE A 97 -4.15 -2.55 3.21
C ILE A 97 -5.06 -1.40 2.75
N SER A 98 -5.66 -1.46 1.56
CA SER A 98 -6.65 -0.45 1.14
C SER A 98 -7.84 -0.40 2.09
N MET A 99 -8.39 -1.56 2.46
CA MET A 99 -9.51 -1.65 3.42
C MET A 99 -9.06 -1.33 4.85
N ASN A 100 -7.88 -1.81 5.25
CA ASN A 100 -7.27 -1.57 6.56
C ASN A 100 -8.26 -1.78 7.72
N VAL A 101 -8.87 -2.97 7.75
CA VAL A 101 -9.82 -3.36 8.80
C VAL A 101 -9.12 -3.28 10.16
N PRO A 102 -9.73 -2.64 11.19
CA PRO A 102 -9.12 -2.53 12.50
C PRO A 102 -8.81 -3.92 13.09
N LEU A 103 -7.53 -4.16 13.39
CA LEU A 103 -7.09 -5.43 13.98
C LEU A 103 -7.67 -5.66 15.38
N THR A 104 -7.97 -4.57 16.10
CA THR A 104 -8.59 -4.58 17.44
C THR A 104 -9.58 -3.43 17.56
N ASN A 105 -10.48 -3.51 18.54
CA ASN A 105 -11.44 -2.43 18.81
C ASN A 105 -10.75 -1.12 19.22
N LEU A 106 -9.54 -1.18 19.78
CA LEU A 106 -8.74 0.00 20.15
C LEU A 106 -8.13 0.73 18.94
N ARG A 107 -8.20 0.13 17.74
CA ARG A 107 -7.70 0.71 16.49
C ARG A 107 -8.81 1.26 15.59
N ILE A 108 -10.02 1.42 16.12
CA ILE A 108 -11.13 2.05 15.42
C ILE A 108 -10.85 3.56 15.26
N GLY A 109 -11.22 4.11 14.10
CA GLY A 109 -11.11 5.53 13.79
C GLY A 109 -9.83 5.91 13.03
N SER A 110 -9.38 7.14 13.23
CA SER A 110 -8.32 7.79 12.42
C SER A 110 -6.89 7.40 12.79
N LEU A 111 -6.73 6.24 13.45
CA LEU A 111 -5.45 5.63 13.80
C LEU A 111 -4.90 4.71 12.69
N SER A 112 -5.75 4.37 11.71
CA SER A 112 -5.41 3.56 10.53
C SER A 112 -5.59 4.38 9.26
N THR A 113 -4.55 4.45 8.41
CA THR A 113 -4.62 5.16 7.12
C THR A 113 -5.32 4.31 6.06
N ARG A 114 -6.28 4.90 5.35
CA ARG A 114 -7.11 4.26 4.30
C ARG A 114 -6.94 4.97 2.94
N THR A 115 -5.69 5.14 2.52
CA THR A 115 -5.28 6.02 1.40
C THR A 115 -5.92 5.67 0.05
N THR A 116 -6.16 4.39 -0.21
CA THR A 116 -6.75 3.89 -1.46
C THR A 116 -8.07 3.16 -1.20
N HIS A 117 -8.70 3.42 -0.06
CA HIS A 117 -10.03 2.89 0.22
C HIS A 117 -11.02 3.44 -0.81
N PRO A 118 -11.91 2.60 -1.39
CA PRO A 118 -12.76 3.01 -2.50
C PRO A 118 -13.62 4.24 -2.18
N TYR A 119 -14.24 4.28 -1.00
CA TYR A 119 -14.99 5.46 -0.54
C TYR A 119 -14.13 6.75 -0.53
N PHE A 120 -12.91 6.69 0.01
CA PHE A 120 -12.02 7.86 0.04
C PHE A 120 -11.66 8.32 -1.39
N ILE A 121 -11.35 7.37 -2.28
CA ILE A 121 -11.06 7.69 -3.68
C ILE A 121 -12.28 8.27 -4.39
N GLN A 122 -13.48 7.74 -4.16
CA GLN A 122 -14.73 8.28 -4.69
C GLN A 122 -14.96 9.72 -4.24
N GLN A 123 -14.73 10.02 -2.95
CA GLN A 123 -14.84 11.39 -2.44
C GLN A 123 -13.82 12.34 -3.10
N ILE A 124 -12.58 11.90 -3.29
CA ILE A 124 -11.55 12.69 -3.99
C ILE A 124 -11.94 12.91 -5.46
N GLN A 125 -12.40 11.88 -6.17
CA GLN A 125 -12.85 12.02 -7.56
C GLN A 125 -14.07 12.93 -7.69
N GLY A 126 -14.99 12.92 -6.72
CA GLY A 126 -16.10 13.86 -6.67
C GLY A 126 -15.65 15.32 -6.58
N ILE A 127 -14.61 15.60 -5.79
CA ILE A 127 -13.99 16.93 -5.73
C ILE A 127 -13.37 17.29 -7.08
N TRP A 128 -12.62 16.38 -7.70
CA TRP A 128 -11.97 16.62 -9.00
C TRP A 128 -12.99 16.88 -10.10
N ALA A 129 -14.06 16.10 -10.16
CA ALA A 129 -15.16 16.30 -11.10
C ALA A 129 -15.84 17.67 -10.90
N ALA A 130 -16.10 18.07 -9.65
CA ALA A 130 -16.72 19.35 -9.33
C ALA A 130 -15.87 20.56 -9.77
N VAL A 131 -14.54 20.42 -9.82
CA VAL A 131 -13.63 21.46 -10.33
C VAL A 131 -13.25 21.29 -11.81
N GLY A 132 -13.89 20.35 -12.52
CA GLY A 132 -13.67 20.14 -13.95
C GLY A 132 -12.37 19.43 -14.32
N LEU A 133 -11.74 18.69 -13.39
CA LEU A 133 -10.52 17.93 -13.66
C LEU A 133 -10.86 16.53 -14.16
N ASN A 134 -10.43 16.22 -15.38
CA ASN A 134 -10.71 14.96 -16.07
C ASN A 134 -9.61 13.90 -15.86
N VAL A 135 -9.47 13.41 -14.62
CA VAL A 135 -8.48 12.40 -14.24
C VAL A 135 -9.16 11.26 -13.48
N GLU A 136 -8.92 10.02 -13.91
CA GLU A 136 -9.49 8.82 -13.31
C GLU A 136 -8.46 8.16 -12.37
N VAL A 137 -8.81 7.95 -11.10
CA VAL A 137 -7.95 7.20 -10.17
C VAL A 137 -8.24 5.72 -10.26
N VAL A 138 -7.22 4.93 -10.63
CA VAL A 138 -7.34 3.47 -10.81
C VAL A 138 -6.41 2.76 -9.83
N ASN A 139 -6.98 1.89 -8.97
CA ASN A 139 -6.19 0.93 -8.18
C ASN A 139 -6.37 -0.49 -8.76
N PRO A 140 -5.40 -1.02 -9.54
CA PRO A 140 -5.53 -2.33 -10.17
C PRO A 140 -5.54 -3.49 -9.17
N TYR A 141 -5.09 -3.26 -7.93
CA TYR A 141 -4.91 -4.31 -6.92
C TYR A 141 -5.95 -4.26 -5.78
N GLN A 142 -7.05 -3.53 -5.97
CA GLN A 142 -8.11 -3.39 -4.95
C GLN A 142 -8.69 -4.73 -4.47
N PHE A 143 -8.64 -5.78 -5.30
CA PHE A 143 -9.13 -7.13 -4.97
C PHE A 143 -8.02 -8.19 -4.90
N ARG A 144 -6.77 -7.74 -4.71
CA ARG A 144 -5.60 -8.60 -4.57
C ARG A 144 -4.98 -8.42 -3.20
N THR A 145 -4.52 -9.50 -2.60
CA THR A 145 -3.62 -9.42 -1.44
C THR A 145 -2.21 -9.02 -1.89
N LYS A 146 -1.36 -8.66 -0.92
CA LYS A 146 0.04 -8.37 -1.22
C LYS A 146 0.81 -9.64 -1.62
N GLY A 147 0.47 -10.82 -1.10
CA GLY A 147 1.07 -12.06 -1.61
C GLY A 147 0.65 -12.37 -3.03
N GLU A 148 -0.63 -12.19 -3.37
CA GLU A 148 -1.17 -12.41 -4.73
C GLU A 148 -0.46 -11.52 -5.76
N LEU A 149 -0.34 -10.22 -5.50
CA LEU A 149 0.34 -9.32 -6.45
C LEU A 149 1.82 -9.68 -6.66
N LEU A 150 2.51 -10.26 -5.68
CA LEU A 150 3.90 -10.69 -5.87
C LEU A 150 3.99 -11.93 -6.76
N VAL A 151 3.10 -12.90 -6.53
CA VAL A 151 2.99 -14.12 -7.34
C VAL A 151 2.59 -13.78 -8.78
N GLU A 152 1.66 -12.84 -8.96
CA GLU A 152 1.09 -12.47 -10.27
C GLU A 152 1.92 -11.44 -11.04
N CYS A 153 2.96 -10.85 -10.43
CA CYS A 153 3.81 -9.85 -11.08
C CYS A 153 4.39 -10.40 -12.39
N ARG A 154 4.26 -9.63 -13.48
CA ARG A 154 4.54 -10.10 -14.85
C ARG A 154 6.02 -10.39 -15.10
N ARG A 155 6.91 -9.63 -14.44
CA ARG A 155 8.36 -9.84 -14.52
C ARG A 155 8.97 -10.26 -13.20
N GLN A 156 9.00 -11.58 -12.98
CA GLN A 156 9.50 -12.20 -11.75
C GLN A 156 11.00 -12.00 -11.54
N ASP A 157 11.80 -12.04 -12.61
CA ASP A 157 13.25 -11.78 -12.61
C ASP A 157 13.57 -10.39 -12.03
N LEU A 158 12.85 -9.39 -12.51
CA LEU A 158 13.02 -8.01 -12.11
C LEU A 158 12.51 -7.78 -10.68
N LEU A 159 11.37 -8.38 -10.34
CA LEU A 159 10.82 -8.30 -9.00
C LEU A 159 11.76 -8.93 -7.95
N GLN A 160 12.34 -10.11 -8.22
CA GLN A 160 13.32 -10.75 -7.34
C GLN A 160 14.52 -9.84 -7.04
N THR A 161 14.98 -9.11 -8.05
CA THR A 161 16.11 -8.16 -7.90
C THR A 161 15.74 -6.93 -7.06
N LEU A 162 14.50 -6.42 -7.18
CA LEU A 162 14.11 -5.12 -6.63
C LEU A 162 13.27 -5.20 -5.34
N ALA A 163 12.59 -6.32 -5.08
CA ALA A 163 11.60 -6.43 -4.00
C ALA A 163 12.21 -6.11 -2.62
N SER A 164 13.38 -6.69 -2.30
CA SER A 164 14.10 -6.49 -1.04
C SER A 164 14.51 -5.02 -0.80
N GLN A 165 14.72 -4.27 -1.88
CA GLN A 165 15.12 -2.86 -1.85
C GLN A 165 13.92 -1.93 -1.61
N SER A 166 12.69 -2.40 -1.82
CA SER A 166 11.48 -1.59 -1.70
C SER A 166 11.09 -1.32 -0.24
N THR A 167 10.61 -0.10 0.03
CA THR A 167 10.20 0.31 1.38
C THR A 167 8.72 0.01 1.62
N SER A 168 8.42 -0.58 2.78
CA SER A 168 7.04 -0.82 3.26
C SER A 168 6.83 -0.40 4.71
N CYS A 169 7.91 -0.29 5.49
CA CYS A 169 7.86 -0.04 6.92
C CYS A 169 7.25 1.33 7.26
N GLY A 170 6.17 1.35 8.05
CA GLY A 170 5.57 2.60 8.54
C GLY A 170 6.45 3.36 9.54
N ARG A 171 7.52 2.73 10.04
CA ARG A 171 8.49 3.28 11.01
C ARG A 171 9.90 3.40 10.43
N PHE A 172 10.04 3.40 9.10
CA PHE A 172 11.32 3.31 8.39
C PHE A 172 12.35 4.37 8.85
N GLY A 173 11.94 5.64 8.92
CA GLY A 173 12.82 6.72 9.39
C GLY A 173 13.20 6.63 10.88
N ARG A 174 12.38 5.98 11.73
CA ARG A 174 12.67 5.79 13.17
C ARG A 174 13.78 4.75 13.40
N TYR A 175 13.94 3.81 12.47
CA TYR A 175 14.91 2.73 12.54
C TYR A 175 16.07 2.94 11.56
N GLY A 176 16.50 4.20 11.37
CA GLY A 176 17.68 4.51 10.56
C GLY A 176 17.57 4.06 9.10
N TYR A 177 16.37 4.14 8.51
CA TYR A 177 16.10 3.67 7.14
C TYR A 177 16.30 2.15 6.97
N LYS A 178 15.92 1.40 8.01
CA LYS A 178 15.76 -0.07 8.02
C LYS A 178 14.31 -0.45 8.28
N HIS A 179 13.86 -1.58 7.74
CA HIS A 179 12.54 -2.11 8.08
C HIS A 179 12.55 -2.63 9.51
N CYS A 180 11.52 -2.32 10.29
CA CYS A 180 11.48 -2.79 11.68
C CYS A 180 11.14 -4.28 11.79
N GLY A 181 10.46 -4.88 10.81
CA GLY A 181 10.10 -6.30 10.82
C GLY A 181 8.83 -6.66 11.59
N ARG A 182 8.37 -5.80 12.53
CA ARG A 182 7.25 -6.10 13.45
C ARG A 182 6.03 -5.17 13.37
N CYS A 183 6.09 -4.07 12.62
CA CYS A 183 4.90 -3.22 12.39
C CYS A 183 3.96 -3.84 11.35
N VAL A 184 2.68 -3.46 11.34
CA VAL A 184 1.67 -4.06 10.43
C VAL A 184 2.15 -4.10 8.96
N PRO A 185 2.62 -2.99 8.33
CA PRO A 185 3.14 -3.06 6.97
C PRO A 185 4.34 -3.99 6.77
N CYS A 186 5.20 -4.17 7.79
CA CYS A 186 6.30 -5.13 7.72
C CYS A 186 5.80 -6.57 7.81
N MET A 187 4.83 -6.86 8.68
CA MET A 187 4.24 -8.19 8.78
C MET A 187 3.48 -8.55 7.50
N VAL A 188 2.70 -7.64 6.93
CA VAL A 188 2.04 -7.88 5.63
C VAL A 188 3.07 -8.08 4.51
N ARG A 189 4.19 -7.35 4.52
CA ARG A 189 5.31 -7.61 3.58
C ARG A 189 5.88 -9.02 3.76
N ARG A 190 6.19 -9.45 4.98
CA ARG A 190 6.76 -10.78 5.26
C ARG A 190 5.79 -11.90 4.87
N ALA A 191 4.51 -11.72 5.18
CA ALA A 191 3.44 -12.64 4.80
C ALA A 191 3.34 -12.75 3.26
N ALA A 192 3.41 -11.62 2.56
CA ALA A 192 3.40 -11.59 1.11
C ALA A 192 4.61 -12.30 0.50
N ILE A 193 5.83 -12.03 0.99
CA ILE A 193 7.05 -12.69 0.50
C ILE A 193 6.99 -14.20 0.79
N ARG A 194 6.45 -14.62 1.94
CA ARG A 194 6.21 -16.03 2.24
C ARG A 194 5.27 -16.69 1.22
N ARG A 195 4.14 -16.05 0.90
CA ARG A 195 3.22 -16.55 -0.14
C ARG A 195 3.87 -16.59 -1.52
N TRP A 196 4.72 -15.60 -1.81
CA TRP A 196 5.47 -15.54 -3.06
C TRP A 196 6.49 -16.68 -3.22
N GLY A 197 6.92 -17.30 -2.11
CA GLY A 197 7.84 -18.44 -2.11
C GLY A 197 9.29 -18.08 -2.43
N GLN A 198 9.63 -16.79 -2.48
CA GLN A 198 10.99 -16.31 -2.69
C GLN A 198 11.70 -16.00 -1.38
N PRO A 199 13.04 -16.10 -1.32
CA PRO A 199 13.81 -15.70 -0.14
C PRO A 199 13.59 -14.22 0.21
N ASP A 200 13.34 -13.92 1.49
CA ASP A 200 13.25 -12.54 1.95
C ASP A 200 14.64 -11.94 2.18
N GLY A 201 15.16 -11.23 1.18
CA GLY A 201 16.42 -10.49 1.28
C GLY A 201 16.35 -9.18 2.08
N THR A 202 15.24 -8.88 2.76
CA THR A 202 15.07 -7.63 3.51
C THR A 202 15.80 -7.69 4.85
N ALA A 203 16.67 -6.71 5.13
CA ALA A 203 17.24 -6.54 6.45
C ALA A 203 16.20 -5.94 7.42
N TYR A 204 15.82 -6.72 8.44
CA TYR A 204 14.91 -6.29 9.50
C TYR A 204 15.66 -5.97 10.79
N GLU A 205 15.22 -4.93 11.50
CA GLU A 205 15.70 -4.63 12.85
C GLU A 205 15.31 -5.73 13.84
N PHE A 206 14.07 -6.21 13.77
CA PHE A 206 13.58 -7.34 14.54
C PHE A 206 13.24 -8.49 13.59
N ALA A 207 14.22 -9.39 13.36
CA ALA A 207 14.08 -10.51 12.44
C ALA A 207 13.13 -11.59 12.99
N ASP A 208 13.30 -11.96 14.25
CA ASP A 208 12.46 -12.96 14.94
C ASP A 208 11.19 -12.31 15.51
N LEU A 209 10.01 -12.66 14.96
CA LEU A 209 8.72 -12.16 15.46
C LEU A 209 8.30 -12.79 16.78
N ASN A 210 8.77 -14.01 17.11
CA ASN A 210 8.42 -14.68 18.35
C ASN A 210 8.88 -13.87 19.57
N THR A 211 10.09 -13.31 19.49
CA THR A 211 10.61 -12.41 20.54
C THR A 211 9.85 -11.08 20.64
N GLN A 212 8.97 -10.79 19.67
CA GLN A 212 8.22 -9.53 19.55
C GLN A 212 6.72 -9.71 19.79
N ARG A 213 6.28 -10.86 20.33
CA ARG A 213 4.86 -11.20 20.53
C ARG A 213 4.08 -10.16 21.33
N ASP A 214 4.71 -9.55 22.33
CA ASP A 214 4.07 -8.55 23.18
C ASP A 214 4.01 -7.15 22.53
N PHE A 215 4.68 -6.95 21.40
CA PHE A 215 4.61 -5.71 20.67
C PHE A 215 3.21 -5.49 20.12
N ASP A 216 2.66 -4.29 20.34
CA ASP A 216 1.24 -4.04 20.11
C ASP A 216 0.74 -4.36 18.70
N ASP A 217 1.54 -4.08 17.65
CA ASP A 217 1.18 -4.44 16.27
C ASP A 217 1.12 -5.96 16.07
N VAL A 218 2.10 -6.71 16.62
CA VAL A 218 2.19 -8.18 16.49
C VAL A 218 1.03 -8.83 17.23
N ARG A 219 0.82 -8.45 18.50
CA ARG A 219 -0.29 -8.94 19.32
C ARG A 219 -1.64 -8.61 18.69
N SER A 220 -1.82 -7.39 18.17
CA SER A 220 -3.06 -6.99 17.48
C SER A 220 -3.36 -7.86 16.27
N LEU A 221 -2.34 -8.15 15.44
CA LEU A 221 -2.52 -9.01 14.28
C LEU A 221 -2.81 -10.46 14.68
N ALA A 222 -2.14 -10.98 15.71
CA ALA A 222 -2.40 -12.31 16.26
C ALA A 222 -3.85 -12.44 16.77
N MET A 223 -4.33 -11.46 17.54
CA MET A 223 -5.72 -11.41 18.01
C MET A 223 -6.72 -11.35 16.85
N ALA A 224 -6.43 -10.56 15.80
CA ALA A 224 -7.27 -10.52 14.60
C ALA A 224 -7.34 -11.89 13.91
N CYS A 225 -6.21 -12.58 13.74
CA CYS A 225 -6.16 -13.92 13.15
C CYS A 225 -6.99 -14.93 13.96
N LEU A 226 -6.81 -14.96 15.29
CA LEU A 226 -7.56 -15.84 16.18
C LEU A 226 -9.06 -15.55 16.15
N ARG A 227 -9.44 -14.26 16.10
CA ARG A 227 -10.85 -13.87 16.01
C ARG A 227 -11.46 -14.28 14.68
N VAL A 228 -10.77 -14.09 13.56
CA VAL A 228 -11.25 -14.56 12.25
C VAL A 228 -11.38 -16.08 12.22
N GLN A 229 -10.45 -16.81 12.85
CA GLN A 229 -10.53 -18.26 12.97
C GLN A 229 -11.74 -18.72 13.80
N ALA A 230 -12.06 -18.01 14.88
CA ALA A 230 -13.16 -18.36 15.78
C ALA A 230 -14.54 -17.91 15.28
N GLU A 231 -14.63 -16.72 14.68
CA GLU A 231 -15.88 -16.01 14.37
C GLU A 231 -16.16 -15.88 12.87
N GLY A 232 -15.17 -16.12 12.01
CA GLY A 232 -15.23 -15.85 10.58
C GLY A 232 -14.88 -14.41 10.20
N VAL A 233 -14.44 -14.22 8.94
CA VAL A 233 -14.02 -12.91 8.42
C VAL A 233 -15.17 -11.90 8.37
N GLU A 234 -16.38 -12.35 8.03
CA GLU A 234 -17.57 -11.49 7.91
C GLU A 234 -17.92 -10.82 9.23
N ARG A 235 -17.95 -11.61 10.31
CA ARG A 235 -18.24 -11.10 11.66
C ARG A 235 -17.16 -10.15 12.16
N TRP A 236 -15.90 -10.39 11.78
CA TRP A 236 -14.79 -9.52 12.16
C TRP A 236 -14.76 -8.20 11.37
N ALA A 237 -14.99 -8.24 10.05
CA ALA A 237 -14.74 -7.11 9.16
C ALA A 237 -15.99 -6.31 8.74
N SER A 238 -17.21 -6.85 8.90
CA SER A 238 -18.46 -6.21 8.44
C SER A 238 -18.63 -4.76 8.90
N GLY A 239 -18.31 -4.44 10.15
CA GLY A 239 -18.41 -3.06 10.66
C GLY A 239 -17.40 -2.08 10.04
N ALA A 240 -16.33 -2.59 9.41
CA ALA A 240 -15.32 -1.78 8.74
C ALA A 240 -15.53 -1.67 7.22
N ILE A 241 -16.27 -2.62 6.64
CA ILE A 241 -16.60 -2.67 5.20
C ILE A 241 -18.06 -2.23 5.07
N SER A 242 -18.29 -0.93 4.93
CA SER A 242 -19.65 -0.37 4.80
C SER A 242 -20.26 -0.74 3.45
N TYR A 243 -21.39 -1.44 3.49
CA TYR A 243 -22.13 -1.91 2.32
C TYR A 243 -22.76 -0.76 1.51
N ALA A 244 -23.13 0.35 2.18
CA ALA A 244 -23.86 1.45 1.55
C ALA A 244 -23.02 2.26 0.55
N GLU A 245 -21.71 2.34 0.75
CA GLU A 245 -20.80 3.19 -0.03
C GLU A 245 -20.01 2.40 -1.09
N LEU A 246 -19.85 1.08 -0.91
CA LEU A 246 -19.00 0.23 -1.74
C LEU A 246 -19.77 -0.53 -2.83
N GLY A 247 -21.10 -0.48 -2.83
CA GLY A 247 -21.93 -1.29 -3.73
C GLY A 247 -21.91 -2.75 -3.33
N ASN A 248 -21.09 -3.58 -4.02
CA ASN A 248 -20.90 -4.99 -3.68
C ASN A 248 -19.64 -5.19 -2.82
N PRO A 249 -19.76 -5.47 -1.52
CA PRO A 249 -18.61 -5.63 -0.64
C PRO A 249 -17.99 -7.04 -0.66
N ALA A 250 -18.62 -8.03 -1.31
CA ALA A 250 -18.14 -9.41 -1.28
C ALA A 250 -16.68 -9.54 -1.76
N PRO A 251 -16.24 -8.92 -2.87
CA PRO A 251 -14.84 -9.01 -3.30
C PRO A 251 -13.86 -8.41 -2.27
N PHE A 252 -14.25 -7.33 -1.58
CA PHE A 252 -13.43 -6.74 -0.53
C PHE A 252 -13.33 -7.65 0.70
N MET A 253 -14.45 -8.26 1.11
CA MET A 253 -14.50 -9.20 2.22
C MET A 253 -13.61 -10.41 1.94
N GLU A 254 -13.69 -10.98 0.73
CA GLU A 254 -12.86 -12.10 0.31
C GLU A 254 -11.36 -11.74 0.30
N THR A 255 -10.99 -10.58 -0.27
CA THR A 255 -9.60 -10.11 -0.26
C THR A 255 -9.09 -9.89 1.16
N VAL A 256 -9.92 -9.35 2.05
CA VAL A 256 -9.58 -9.17 3.46
C VAL A 256 -9.36 -10.51 4.15
N GLY A 257 -10.20 -11.51 3.89
CA GLY A 257 -10.04 -12.87 4.41
C GLY A 257 -8.71 -13.50 3.98
N ARG A 258 -8.43 -13.49 2.68
CA ARG A 258 -7.15 -14.00 2.13
C ARG A 258 -5.94 -13.25 2.69
N GLY A 259 -6.06 -11.94 2.91
CA GLY A 259 -5.00 -11.13 3.52
C GLY A 259 -4.73 -11.51 4.99
N ILE A 260 -5.77 -11.83 5.75
CA ILE A 260 -5.62 -12.37 7.11
C ILE A 260 -5.02 -13.77 7.09
N ASP A 261 -5.39 -14.63 6.14
CA ASP A 261 -4.80 -15.97 6.03
C ASP A 261 -3.28 -15.92 5.76
N GLU A 262 -2.84 -15.00 4.89
CA GLU A 262 -1.41 -14.74 4.68
C GLU A 262 -0.71 -14.30 5.98
N ALA A 263 -1.33 -13.38 6.72
CA ALA A 263 -0.82 -12.90 8.00
C ALA A 263 -0.74 -14.04 9.04
N ARG A 264 -1.78 -14.87 9.15
CA ARG A 264 -1.81 -16.02 10.06
C ARG A 264 -0.70 -17.00 9.73
N SER A 265 -0.52 -17.36 8.45
CA SER A 265 0.55 -18.26 8.01
C SER A 265 1.94 -17.75 8.40
N LEU A 266 2.16 -16.43 8.31
CA LEU A 266 3.40 -15.82 8.80
C LEU A 266 3.55 -16.02 10.32
N LEU A 267 2.52 -15.71 11.10
CA LEU A 267 2.58 -15.77 12.56
C LEU A 267 2.80 -17.20 13.09
N GLU A 268 2.11 -18.19 12.52
CA GLU A 268 2.29 -19.61 12.83
C GLU A 268 3.71 -20.07 12.51
N SER A 269 4.20 -19.75 11.29
CA SER A 269 5.58 -20.10 10.90
C SER A 269 6.66 -19.40 11.71
N SER A 270 6.31 -18.31 12.38
CA SER A 270 7.21 -17.55 13.25
C SER A 270 7.05 -17.92 14.72
N GLY A 271 6.20 -18.89 15.08
CA GLY A 271 5.94 -19.30 16.47
C GLY A 271 5.22 -18.25 17.34
N VAL A 272 4.55 -17.28 16.71
CA VAL A 272 3.75 -16.27 17.42
C VAL A 272 2.39 -16.81 17.83
N LEU A 273 1.76 -17.54 16.90
CA LEU A 273 0.55 -18.36 17.07
C LEU A 273 0.97 -19.81 17.11
#